data_AF-A0A1Y6GXP1-F1
#
_entry.id   AF-A0A1Y6GXP1-F1
#
_cell.length_a   1.000
_cell.length_b   1.000
_cell.length_c   1.000
_cell.angle_alpha   90.00
_cell.angle_beta   90.00
_cell.angle_gamma   90.00
#
_symmetry.space_group_name_H-M   'P 1'
#
loop_
_entity.id
_entity.type
_entity.pdbx_description
1 polymer ?
#
loop_
_entity_poly.entity_id
_entity_poly.type
_entity_poly.pdbx_seq_one_letter_code
_entity_poly.pdbx_strand_id
1 'polypeptide(L)'
;MTRIAQSVDAGEAPCSPALNVNTYEAAVFAPMDVGFPADGLLAQTQGDTVWAHAELDFGAFEASCAYAQVANDRDWSVQLAAGMTRVKLAASD
;
A
#
# COMPACT_ATOMS: atom_id res chain seq x y z
N MET A 1 -2.63 7.50 2.26
CA MET A 1 -2.40 6.08 2.66
C MET A 1 -2.84 5.07 1.57
N THR A 2 -2.04 4.06 1.21
CA THR A 2 -2.37 3.10 0.12
C THR A 2 -3.11 1.87 0.66
N ARG A 3 -4.21 1.48 -0.01
CA ARG A 3 -4.98 0.26 0.23
C ARG A 3 -4.90 -0.59 -1.03
N ILE A 4 -4.58 -1.88 -0.92
CA ILE A 4 -4.37 -2.75 -2.09
C ILE A 4 -5.09 -4.07 -1.90
N ALA A 5 -5.95 -4.41 -2.85
CA ALA A 5 -6.40 -5.78 -3.07
C ALA A 5 -5.60 -6.36 -4.24
N GLN A 6 -4.87 -7.44 -3.99
CA GLN A 6 -4.09 -8.12 -5.02
C GLN A 6 -4.77 -9.46 -5.36
N SER A 7 -5.30 -9.54 -6.57
CA SER A 7 -5.79 -10.78 -7.16
C SER A 7 -4.72 -11.31 -8.11
N VAL A 8 -4.17 -12.47 -7.80
CA VAL A 8 -3.17 -13.16 -8.61
C VAL A 8 -3.77 -14.44 -9.17
N ASP A 9 -3.39 -14.80 -10.39
CA ASP A 9 -3.65 -16.14 -10.90
C ASP A 9 -2.74 -17.13 -10.16
N ALA A 10 -3.30 -18.21 -9.62
CA ALA A 10 -2.55 -19.29 -9.00
C ALA A 10 -2.73 -20.59 -9.82
N GLY A 11 -1.64 -21.33 -10.01
CA GLY A 11 -1.61 -22.59 -10.75
C GLY A 11 -0.87 -22.51 -12.09
N GLU A 12 -1.08 -23.53 -12.92
CA GLU A 12 -0.48 -23.62 -14.25
C GLU A 12 -1.17 -22.67 -15.24
N ALA A 13 -0.38 -21.98 -16.04
CA ALA A 13 -0.85 -21.16 -17.16
C ALA A 13 -0.33 -21.73 -18.50
N PRO A 14 -0.91 -22.84 -19.02
CA PRO A 14 -0.42 -23.49 -20.25
C PRO A 14 -0.44 -22.58 -21.48
N CYS A 15 -1.30 -21.56 -21.47
CA CYS A 15 -1.40 -20.55 -22.51
C CYS A 15 -0.31 -19.46 -22.46
N SER A 16 0.51 -19.42 -21.40
CA SER A 16 1.56 -18.41 -21.20
C SER A 16 2.86 -19.05 -20.68
N PRO A 17 3.79 -19.45 -21.58
CA PRO A 17 5.05 -20.12 -21.22
C PRO A 17 5.96 -19.31 -20.29
N ALA A 18 5.82 -17.99 -20.28
CA ALA A 18 6.58 -17.10 -19.39
C ALA A 18 6.07 -17.13 -17.93
N LEU A 19 4.81 -17.54 -17.71
CA LEU A 19 4.17 -17.63 -16.40
C LEU A 19 4.19 -19.05 -15.81
N ASN A 20 4.42 -20.09 -16.63
CA ASN A 20 4.58 -21.51 -16.27
C ASN A 20 3.68 -21.98 -15.11
N VAL A 21 4.19 -21.95 -13.88
CA VAL A 21 3.48 -22.22 -12.62
C VAL A 21 3.55 -20.98 -11.74
N ASN A 22 2.41 -20.41 -11.41
CA ASN A 22 2.30 -19.29 -10.49
C ASN A 22 1.87 -19.77 -9.11
N THR A 23 2.71 -19.57 -8.09
CA THR A 23 2.45 -19.96 -6.69
C THR A 23 2.07 -18.77 -5.81
N TYR A 24 1.75 -17.61 -6.39
CA TYR A 24 1.39 -16.44 -5.59
C TYR A 24 0.06 -16.66 -4.88
N GLU A 25 -0.02 -16.15 -3.65
CA GLU A 25 -1.23 -16.15 -2.83
C GLU A 25 -1.98 -14.83 -3.02
N ALA A 26 -3.30 -14.89 -3.22
CA ALA A 26 -4.15 -13.72 -3.24
C ALA A 26 -4.21 -13.10 -1.84
N ALA A 27 -4.17 -11.78 -1.75
CA ALA A 27 -4.05 -11.10 -0.47
C ALA A 27 -4.76 -9.73 -0.45
N VAL A 28 -5.23 -9.36 0.74
CA VAL A 28 -5.79 -8.05 1.04
C VAL A 28 -4.88 -7.36 2.05
N PHE A 29 -4.40 -6.17 1.70
CA PHE A 29 -3.47 -5.42 2.52
C PHE A 29 -4.09 -4.15 3.11
N ALA A 30 -3.79 -3.92 4.39
CA ALA A 30 -3.98 -2.68 5.11
C ALA A 30 -2.65 -1.94 5.29
N PRO A 31 -2.69 -0.66 5.68
CA PRO A 31 -1.50 0.04 6.11
C PRO A 31 -0.84 -0.65 7.31
N MET A 32 0.48 -0.71 7.30
CA MET A 32 1.27 -1.11 8.48
C MET A 32 1.44 0.10 9.41
N ASP A 33 0.39 0.47 10.12
CA ASP A 33 0.36 1.66 10.97
C ASP A 33 -0.53 1.46 12.21
N VAL A 34 -0.54 2.43 13.12
CA VAL A 34 -1.31 2.41 14.36
C VAL A 34 -2.79 2.10 14.08
N GLY A 35 -3.29 1.04 14.74
CA GLY A 35 -4.66 0.58 14.58
C GLY A 35 -4.85 -0.51 13.50
N PHE A 36 -3.78 -0.89 12.80
CA PHE A 36 -3.79 -1.96 11.80
C PHE A 36 -2.72 -3.03 12.07
N PRO A 37 -2.78 -4.19 11.39
CA PRO A 37 -1.77 -5.23 11.51
C PRO A 37 -0.38 -4.71 11.16
N ALA A 38 0.62 -5.08 11.95
CA ALA A 38 2.01 -4.66 11.76
C ALA A 38 2.65 -5.23 10.48
N ASP A 39 2.12 -6.35 9.98
CA ASP A 39 2.50 -6.98 8.71
C ASP A 39 1.63 -6.49 7.53
N GLY A 40 0.61 -5.68 7.82
CA GLY A 40 -0.31 -5.13 6.83
C GLY A 40 -1.25 -6.16 6.22
N LEU A 41 -1.30 -7.40 6.72
CA LEU A 41 -2.09 -8.46 6.12
C LEU A 41 -3.47 -8.55 6.76
N LEU A 42 -4.52 -8.31 5.96
CA LEU A 42 -5.92 -8.50 6.41
C LEU A 42 -6.44 -9.89 6.08
N ALA A 43 -6.05 -10.41 4.93
CA ALA A 43 -6.40 -11.76 4.49
C ALA A 43 -5.39 -12.24 3.45
N GLN A 44 -5.16 -13.54 3.43
CA GLN A 44 -4.32 -14.21 2.43
C GLN A 44 -4.92 -15.58 2.12
N THR A 45 -4.84 -16.02 0.86
CA THR A 45 -5.00 -17.44 0.56
C THR A 45 -3.80 -18.22 1.09
N GLN A 46 -4.02 -19.50 1.39
CA GLN A 46 -2.95 -20.43 1.71
C GLN A 46 -3.33 -21.81 1.18
N GLY A 47 -2.42 -22.43 0.42
CA GLY A 47 -2.62 -23.78 -0.11
C GLY A 47 -3.82 -23.84 -1.06
N ASP A 48 -4.80 -24.70 -0.76
CA ASP A 48 -5.99 -24.90 -1.62
C ASP A 48 -7.07 -23.82 -1.44
N THR A 49 -6.81 -22.78 -0.64
CA THR A 49 -7.79 -21.72 -0.39
C THR A 49 -7.88 -20.80 -1.60
N VAL A 50 -9.07 -20.66 -2.18
CA VAL A 50 -9.26 -19.88 -3.42
C VAL A 50 -9.60 -18.41 -3.17
N TRP A 51 -10.10 -18.08 -1.97
CA TRP A 51 -10.60 -16.74 -1.64
C TRP A 51 -9.94 -16.16 -0.39
N ALA A 52 -9.29 -15.01 -0.54
CA ALA A 52 -8.96 -14.13 0.57
C ALA A 52 -10.07 -13.09 0.73
N HIS A 53 -10.73 -13.06 1.90
CA HIS A 53 -11.76 -12.07 2.20
C HIS A 53 -11.45 -11.38 3.54
N ALA A 54 -11.74 -10.09 3.63
CA ALA A 54 -11.61 -9.31 4.84
C ALA A 54 -12.78 -8.32 4.94
N GLU A 55 -13.30 -8.12 6.14
CA GLU A 55 -14.21 -7.02 6.43
C GLU A 55 -13.41 -5.73 6.63
N LEU A 56 -13.87 -4.64 6.02
CA LEU A 56 -13.18 -3.36 6.05
C LEU A 56 -14.03 -2.33 6.79
N ASP A 57 -13.46 -1.75 7.85
CA ASP A 57 -14.01 -0.56 8.49
C ASP A 57 -13.42 0.69 7.85
N PHE A 58 -14.14 1.24 6.86
CA PHE A 58 -13.73 2.47 6.18
C PHE A 58 -13.62 3.68 7.13
N GLY A 59 -14.41 3.73 8.20
CA GLY A 59 -14.34 4.79 9.20
C GLY A 59 -13.02 4.74 9.97
N ALA A 60 -12.57 3.55 10.37
CA ALA A 60 -11.26 3.36 10.99
C ALA A 60 -10.11 3.77 10.06
N PHE A 61 -10.20 3.44 8.76
CA PHE A 61 -9.20 3.86 7.78
C PHE A 61 -9.15 5.38 7.60
N GLU A 62 -10.29 6.08 7.61
CA GLU A 62 -10.32 7.54 7.50
C GLU A 62 -9.79 8.20 8.77
N ALA A 63 -10.19 7.70 9.94
CA ALA A 63 -9.72 8.20 11.23
C ALA A 63 -8.20 8.07 11.38
N SER A 64 -7.62 6.98 10.86
CA SER A 64 -6.17 6.72 10.94
C SER A 64 -5.28 7.82 10.35
N CYS A 65 -5.77 8.57 9.36
CA CYS A 65 -5.00 9.68 8.76
C CYS A 65 -4.61 10.75 9.79
N ALA A 66 -5.37 10.89 10.89
CA ALA A 66 -5.10 11.87 11.94
C ALA A 66 -3.93 11.49 12.88
N TYR A 67 -3.64 10.19 13.02
CA TYR A 67 -2.66 9.66 13.95
C TYR A 67 -1.67 8.67 13.31
N ALA A 68 -1.61 8.63 11.99
CA ALA A 68 -0.66 7.85 11.23
C ALA A 68 0.78 8.16 11.69
N GLN A 69 1.58 7.12 11.88
CA GLN A 69 2.98 7.27 12.31
C GLN A 69 3.80 8.07 11.30
N VAL A 70 3.46 7.95 10.01
CA VAL A 70 3.97 8.80 8.95
C VAL A 70 2.84 9.68 8.43
N ALA A 71 2.86 10.96 8.82
CA ALA A 71 1.80 11.92 8.53
C ALA A 71 1.83 12.44 7.07
N ASN A 72 2.00 11.55 6.09
CA ASN A 72 2.02 11.91 4.66
C ASN A 72 0.76 12.67 4.26
N ASP A 73 -0.41 12.23 4.72
CA ASP A 73 -1.68 12.89 4.37
C ASP A 73 -1.73 14.35 4.88
N ARG A 74 -1.02 14.67 5.97
CA ARG A 74 -0.85 16.06 6.49
C ARG A 74 0.27 16.81 5.76
N ASP A 75 1.44 16.18 5.65
CA ASP A 75 2.70 16.86 5.35
C ASP A 75 3.06 16.85 3.85
N TRP A 76 2.43 15.98 3.05
CA TRP A 76 2.79 15.85 1.63
C TRP A 76 2.47 17.11 0.83
N SER A 77 1.33 17.75 1.09
CA SER A 77 0.92 18.95 0.35
C SER A 77 1.90 20.11 0.50
N VAL A 78 2.56 20.24 1.66
CA VAL A 78 3.54 21.31 1.90
C VAL A 78 4.89 21.06 1.23
N GLN A 79 5.19 19.81 0.83
CA GLN A 79 6.39 19.48 0.06
C GLN A 79 6.32 20.03 -1.38
N LEU A 80 5.11 20.27 -1.90
CA LEU A 80 4.91 20.82 -3.24
C LEU A 80 5.11 22.34 -3.29
N ALA A 81 5.13 23.01 -2.14
CA ALA A 81 5.47 24.42 -2.06
C ALA A 81 6.99 24.59 -2.10
N ALA A 82 7.50 25.41 -3.01
CA ALA A 82 8.86 25.90 -2.88
C ALA A 82 8.94 26.72 -1.59
N GLY A 83 9.46 26.15 -0.51
CA GLY A 83 9.66 26.80 0.79
C GLY A 83 10.64 27.98 0.76
N MET A 84 11.05 28.42 -0.43
CA MET A 84 11.97 29.50 -0.66
C MET A 84 11.21 30.75 -1.11
N THR A 85 10.90 31.62 -0.15
CA THR A 85 10.35 32.95 -0.46
C THR A 85 11.41 33.88 -1.06
N ARG A 86 12.71 33.59 -0.83
CA ARG A 86 13.82 34.38 -1.34
C ARG A 86 15.06 33.51 -1.56
N VAL A 87 15.65 33.59 -2.75
CA VAL A 87 16.92 32.94 -3.09
C VAL A 87 17.92 34.04 -3.47
N LYS A 88 19.16 33.93 -3.00
CA LYS A 88 20.29 34.72 -3.51
C LYS A 88 21.10 33.82 -4.43
N LEU A 89 21.29 34.26 -5.68
CA LEU A 89 22.24 33.62 -6.57
C LEU A 89 23.65 33.99 -6.12
N ALA A 90 24.49 33.00 -5.81
CA ALA A 90 25.93 33.21 -5.72
C ALA A 90 26.51 32.98 -7.12
N ALA A 91 27.34 33.91 -7.58
CA ALA A 91 28.14 33.67 -8.78
C ALA A 91 29.19 32.59 -8.44
N SER A 92 29.35 31.61 -9.32
CA SER A 92 30.44 30.65 -9.26
C SER A 92 31.60 31.19 -10.11
N ASP A 93 32.82 31.16 -9.55
CA ASP A 93 34.07 31.56 -10.21
C ASP A 93 34.47 30.63 -11.36
#